data_AF-A0A1V2QTL7-F1
#
_entry.id   AF-A0A1V2QTL7-F1
#
_cell.length_a   1.000
_cell.length_b   1.000
_cell.length_c   1.000
_cell.angle_alpha   90.00
_cell.angle_beta   90.00
_cell.angle_gamma   90.00
#
_symmetry.space_group_name_H-M   'P 1'
#
loop_
_entity.id
_entity.type
_entity.pdbx_description
1 polymer ?
#
loop_
_entity_poly.entity_id
_entity_poly.type
_entity_poly.pdbx_seq_one_letter_code
_entity_poly.pdbx_strand_id
1 'polypeptide(L)'
;MLSLSGCVALLVAANGTASADGTASASGSAWQAIAAVNPVVGTRLQPNEGLLSAPTSITTPLPADPVGALATAVSALSAGVGLPQDAAAAIGSSGLSTEVAGRVANLLTAMATCQQVTETRFAAIPTGLLPLVLKTGGALDPLAHAGIRACAEPVWRRTVELQLTLDDLASQPTVASCAVPGTTDLDLWPVLRLDGSTCGDNTYAHDYMLIIDVGGDDTYRNNAGGNMVDLNFSPAGSAVTGLRGTGPAQGCQRAIPGLTAMDCVPAVGVLLDLAGQDTYGVKETPDHDTGCTTDPVVRRMMTGGAGFLGVSVLRDSGGTADTYTGKTGSLGAGHIFGVGMLSDDGGNDTYSAVRNSQGFALVGGFGLLHDQAGADTYDYYMPAPINPSAPNQTEGAGGVRDDEGEGLCDRIPRFVQGTANVLPGTTGILIDDAGADSYHGAFAGEFVGPIQNPSTRAGSLGFGNNQGLGVFLDRATTDDTYVVDGEPTVVGVPARGDNVTVQPGNDSSGSGLGQGLFIDQ
;
A
#
# COMPACT_ATOMS: atom_id res chain seq x y z
N MET A 1 36.84 -7.40 -52.91
CA MET A 1 37.32 -6.96 -51.59
C MET A 1 36.34 -5.93 -51.08
N LEU A 2 35.70 -6.22 -49.94
CA LEU A 2 34.62 -5.46 -49.31
C LEU A 2 35.13 -4.20 -48.59
N SER A 3 34.30 -3.15 -48.51
CA SER A 3 34.14 -2.27 -47.32
C SER A 3 32.82 -1.49 -47.48
N LEU A 4 31.70 -1.98 -46.94
CA LEU A 4 31.13 -1.75 -45.59
C LEU A 4 30.64 -0.32 -45.35
N SER A 5 29.31 -0.21 -45.43
CA SER A 5 28.43 0.88 -45.04
C SER A 5 28.39 1.00 -43.51
N GLY A 6 28.59 2.21 -42.97
CA GLY A 6 28.50 2.48 -41.53
C GLY A 6 27.08 2.91 -41.14
N CYS A 7 26.39 2.05 -40.39
CA CYS A 7 25.15 2.37 -39.69
C CYS A 7 25.41 3.41 -38.58
N VAL A 8 24.57 4.43 -38.52
CA VAL A 8 24.38 5.28 -37.34
C VAL A 8 23.55 4.46 -36.35
N ALA A 9 24.17 4.00 -35.26
CA ALA A 9 23.45 3.42 -34.14
C ALA A 9 23.04 4.54 -33.19
N LEU A 10 21.72 4.70 -32.97
CA LEU A 10 21.17 5.41 -31.83
C LEU A 10 21.70 4.74 -30.56
N LEU A 11 22.46 5.47 -29.74
CA LEU A 11 22.64 5.11 -28.34
C LEU A 11 21.32 5.39 -27.61
N VAL A 12 20.59 4.33 -27.28
CA VAL A 12 19.61 4.35 -26.20
C VAL A 12 20.44 4.32 -24.92
N ALA A 13 20.48 5.43 -24.18
CA ALA A 13 21.04 5.45 -22.84
C ALA A 13 20.10 4.63 -21.95
N ALA A 14 20.57 3.47 -21.50
CA ALA A 14 20.06 2.85 -20.29
C ALA A 14 20.54 3.73 -19.14
N ASN A 15 19.71 4.67 -18.70
CA ASN A 15 19.97 5.43 -17.48
C ASN A 15 19.74 4.48 -16.31
N GLY A 16 20.81 3.86 -15.81
CA GLY A 16 20.90 3.57 -14.38
C GLY A 16 21.09 4.92 -13.70
N THR A 17 20.07 5.38 -12.99
CA THR A 17 20.17 6.50 -12.06
C THR A 17 20.99 6.01 -10.87
N ALA A 18 22.21 6.53 -10.73
CA ALA A 18 22.90 6.43 -9.45
C ALA A 18 22.15 7.33 -8.47
N SER A 19 21.75 6.77 -7.32
CA SER A 19 21.17 7.49 -6.21
C SER A 19 22.17 8.52 -5.63
N ALA A 20 21.66 9.52 -4.90
CA ALA A 20 22.43 10.66 -4.39
C ALA A 20 23.57 10.27 -3.41
N ASP A 21 23.51 9.06 -2.87
CA ASP A 21 24.43 8.40 -1.95
C ASP A 21 25.43 7.43 -2.64
N GLY A 22 25.27 7.20 -3.95
CA GLY A 22 26.23 6.44 -4.77
C GLY A 22 26.12 4.92 -4.66
N THR A 23 25.03 4.40 -4.08
CA THR A 23 24.66 2.98 -4.12
C THR A 23 24.14 2.62 -5.52
N ALA A 24 24.41 1.40 -5.98
CA ALA A 24 23.98 0.95 -7.31
C ALA A 24 22.66 0.19 -7.16
N SER A 25 21.60 0.67 -7.83
CA SER A 25 20.30 -0.01 -7.89
C SER A 25 20.44 -1.49 -8.26
N ALA A 26 19.71 -2.38 -7.58
CA ALA A 26 19.69 -3.80 -7.91
C ALA A 26 19.39 -4.06 -9.40
N SER A 27 20.16 -4.97 -10.01
CA SER A 27 19.98 -5.32 -11.43
C SER A 27 18.93 -6.43 -11.62
N GLY A 28 18.05 -6.28 -12.61
CA GLY A 28 17.01 -7.28 -12.94
C GLY A 28 15.75 -7.13 -12.08
N SER A 29 14.71 -7.93 -12.36
CA SER A 29 13.45 -7.82 -11.60
C SER A 29 13.50 -8.58 -10.28
N ALA A 30 12.76 -8.09 -9.28
CA ALA A 30 12.63 -8.76 -7.98
C ALA A 30 12.14 -10.22 -8.13
N TRP A 31 11.20 -10.46 -9.05
CA TRP A 31 10.74 -11.82 -9.36
C TRP A 31 11.89 -12.72 -9.84
N GLN A 32 12.77 -12.23 -10.72
CA GLN A 32 13.91 -13.01 -11.20
C GLN A 32 14.90 -13.33 -10.07
N ALA A 33 15.17 -12.36 -9.19
CA ALA A 33 16.01 -12.56 -8.01
C ALA A 33 15.43 -13.65 -7.09
N ILE A 34 14.13 -13.58 -6.79
CA ILE A 34 13.42 -14.58 -5.98
C ILE A 34 13.44 -15.96 -6.67
N ALA A 35 13.13 -16.02 -7.96
CA ALA A 35 13.06 -17.27 -8.71
C ALA A 35 14.43 -17.96 -8.85
N ALA A 36 15.51 -17.18 -8.91
CA ALA A 36 16.88 -17.70 -8.94
C ALA A 36 17.26 -18.38 -7.62
N VAL A 37 16.84 -17.81 -6.49
CA VAL A 37 17.09 -18.36 -5.15
C VAL A 37 16.16 -19.53 -4.82
N ASN A 38 14.87 -19.41 -5.13
CA ASN A 38 13.87 -20.44 -4.89
C ASN A 38 12.86 -20.53 -6.06
N PRO A 39 13.07 -21.47 -7.01
CA PRO A 39 12.19 -21.62 -8.17
C PRO A 39 10.73 -21.98 -7.82
N VAL A 40 10.48 -22.62 -6.68
CA VAL A 40 9.12 -22.98 -6.24
C VAL A 40 8.37 -21.71 -5.81
N VAL A 41 9.00 -20.85 -5.03
CA VAL A 41 8.45 -19.53 -4.67
C VAL A 41 8.31 -18.66 -5.91
N GLY A 42 9.32 -18.62 -6.80
CA GLY A 42 9.25 -17.91 -8.07
C GLY A 42 8.05 -18.34 -8.93
N THR A 43 7.79 -19.64 -9.04
CA THR A 43 6.60 -20.18 -9.74
C THR A 43 5.30 -19.71 -9.09
N ARG A 44 5.24 -19.66 -7.76
CA ARG A 44 4.05 -19.19 -7.01
C ARG A 44 3.81 -17.69 -7.20
N LEU A 45 4.86 -16.89 -7.40
CA LEU A 45 4.77 -15.45 -7.63
C LEU A 45 4.58 -15.06 -9.10
N GLN A 46 4.94 -15.93 -10.04
CA GLN A 46 4.88 -15.66 -11.48
C GLN A 46 3.54 -15.06 -11.96
N PRO A 47 2.36 -15.49 -11.49
CA PRO A 47 1.09 -14.88 -11.90
C PRO A 47 0.94 -13.40 -11.51
N ASN A 48 1.78 -12.89 -10.60
CA ASN A 48 1.76 -11.54 -10.07
C ASN A 48 3.04 -10.77 -10.42
N GLU A 49 3.88 -11.26 -11.34
CA GLU A 49 5.15 -10.63 -11.69
C GLU A 49 4.97 -9.17 -12.15
N GLY A 50 3.86 -8.86 -12.82
CA GLY A 50 3.52 -7.51 -13.26
C GLY A 50 3.21 -6.52 -12.12
N LEU A 51 2.98 -7.01 -10.89
CA LEU A 51 2.82 -6.19 -9.69
C LEU A 51 4.15 -5.96 -8.96
N LEU A 52 5.18 -6.77 -9.22
CA LEU A 52 6.47 -6.72 -8.52
C LEU A 52 7.49 -5.79 -9.19
N SER A 53 7.08 -5.06 -10.22
CA SER A 53 7.95 -4.14 -10.94
C SER A 53 7.13 -3.04 -11.60
N ALA A 54 7.65 -1.81 -11.58
CA ALA A 54 7.07 -0.70 -12.32
C ALA A 54 7.27 -0.90 -13.84
N PRO A 55 6.21 -0.76 -14.66
CA PRO A 55 6.36 -0.70 -16.12
C PRO A 55 7.26 0.47 -16.52
N THR A 56 8.20 0.23 -17.43
CA THR A 56 9.14 1.25 -17.92
C THR A 56 8.70 1.92 -19.23
N SER A 57 7.50 1.61 -19.72
CA SER A 57 7.00 2.14 -20.98
C SER A 57 5.49 2.27 -21.00
N ILE A 58 5.02 3.23 -21.78
CA ILE A 58 3.62 3.51 -21.98
C ILE A 58 3.06 2.63 -23.09
N THR A 59 2.04 1.84 -22.76
CA THR A 59 1.43 0.86 -23.69
C THR A 59 -0.07 1.06 -23.89
N THR A 60 -0.78 1.67 -22.93
CA THR A 60 -2.21 1.94 -23.09
C THR A 60 -2.43 3.12 -24.03
N PRO A 61 -3.23 2.98 -25.11
CA PRO A 61 -3.58 4.12 -25.96
C PRO A 61 -4.48 5.11 -25.21
N LEU A 62 -4.45 6.37 -25.61
CA LEU A 62 -5.40 7.36 -25.10
C LEU A 62 -6.82 7.08 -25.64
N PRO A 63 -7.88 7.40 -24.88
CA PRO A 63 -9.25 7.39 -25.38
C PRO A 63 -9.41 8.32 -26.59
N ALA A 64 -10.37 8.01 -27.48
CA ALA A 64 -10.67 8.86 -28.64
C ALA A 64 -11.19 10.25 -28.23
N ASP A 65 -11.89 10.34 -27.11
CA ASP A 65 -12.30 11.58 -26.44
C ASP A 65 -11.79 11.55 -24.99
N PRO A 66 -10.55 12.02 -24.73
CA PRO A 66 -9.95 11.97 -23.40
C PRO A 66 -10.75 12.67 -22.30
N VAL A 67 -11.28 13.87 -22.59
CA VAL A 67 -12.02 14.69 -21.63
C VAL A 67 -13.39 14.07 -21.32
N GLY A 68 -14.11 13.61 -22.35
CA GLY A 68 -15.37 12.90 -22.16
C GLY A 68 -15.20 11.56 -21.43
N ALA A 69 -14.11 10.83 -21.72
CA ALA A 69 -13.77 9.60 -21.02
C ALA A 69 -13.48 9.84 -19.53
N LEU A 70 -12.73 10.92 -19.20
CA LEU A 70 -12.46 11.32 -17.82
C LEU A 70 -13.77 11.60 -17.06
N ALA A 71 -14.65 12.43 -17.63
CA ALA A 71 -15.95 12.74 -17.02
C ALA A 71 -16.82 11.50 -16.81
N THR A 72 -16.80 10.57 -17.78
CA THR A 72 -17.52 9.30 -17.69
C THR A 72 -16.98 8.41 -16.56
N ALA A 73 -15.66 8.30 -16.45
CA ALA A 73 -15.01 7.49 -15.42
C ALA A 73 -15.27 8.05 -14.01
N VAL A 74 -15.20 9.38 -13.83
CA VAL A 74 -15.56 10.04 -12.58
C VAL A 74 -17.01 9.76 -12.20
N SER A 75 -17.94 9.93 -13.15
CA SER A 75 -19.37 9.67 -12.92
C SER A 75 -19.64 8.22 -12.52
N ALA A 76 -18.95 7.26 -13.15
CA ALA A 76 -19.10 5.84 -12.86
C ALA A 76 -18.64 5.48 -11.44
N LEU A 77 -17.47 5.95 -11.02
CA LEU A 77 -16.95 5.71 -9.67
C LEU A 77 -17.80 6.38 -8.59
N SER A 78 -18.18 7.64 -8.81
CA SER A 78 -19.01 8.38 -7.87
C SER A 78 -20.38 7.75 -7.70
N ALA A 79 -20.99 7.26 -8.79
CA ALA A 79 -22.25 6.52 -8.72
C ALA A 79 -22.08 5.16 -8.02
N GLY A 80 -20.95 4.47 -8.20
CA GLY A 80 -20.63 3.20 -7.54
C GLY A 80 -20.64 3.30 -6.02
N VAL A 81 -20.13 4.41 -5.47
CA VAL A 81 -20.17 4.69 -4.02
C VAL A 81 -21.47 5.39 -3.56
N GLY A 82 -22.48 5.48 -4.42
CA GLY A 82 -23.80 6.05 -4.09
C GLY A 82 -23.86 7.58 -4.04
N LEU A 83 -22.86 8.27 -4.58
CA LEU A 83 -22.75 9.73 -4.61
C LEU A 83 -22.65 10.23 -6.06
N PRO A 84 -23.67 10.05 -6.91
CA PRO A 84 -23.59 10.45 -8.32
C PRO A 84 -23.28 11.95 -8.45
N GLN A 85 -22.29 12.28 -9.29
CA GLN A 85 -21.88 13.66 -9.59
C GLN A 85 -21.70 13.83 -11.10
N ASP A 86 -21.91 15.05 -11.60
CA ASP A 86 -21.57 15.45 -12.98
C ASP A 86 -20.35 16.37 -12.93
N ALA A 87 -19.20 15.83 -13.36
CA ALA A 87 -17.92 16.52 -13.35
C ALA A 87 -17.56 17.17 -14.70
N ALA A 88 -18.41 17.06 -15.74
CA ALA A 88 -18.04 17.43 -17.11
C ALA A 88 -17.67 18.91 -17.23
N ALA A 89 -18.43 19.80 -16.56
CA ALA A 89 -18.15 21.23 -16.57
C ALA A 89 -16.82 21.56 -15.87
N ALA A 90 -16.56 20.98 -14.70
CA ALA A 90 -15.35 21.21 -13.91
C ALA A 90 -14.09 20.76 -14.67
N ILE A 91 -14.14 19.56 -15.26
CA ILE A 91 -13.06 19.02 -16.10
C ILE A 91 -12.86 19.88 -17.35
N GLY A 92 -13.95 20.28 -18.02
CA GLY A 92 -13.86 21.13 -19.22
C GLY A 92 -13.22 22.51 -18.94
N SER A 93 -13.28 22.99 -17.70
CA SER A 93 -12.68 24.25 -17.27
C SER A 93 -11.30 24.13 -16.61
N SER A 94 -10.80 22.92 -16.33
CA SER A 94 -9.57 22.74 -15.52
C SER A 94 -8.27 23.03 -16.25
N GLY A 95 -8.32 23.15 -17.58
CA GLY A 95 -7.12 23.37 -18.41
C GLY A 95 -6.26 22.12 -18.63
N LEU A 96 -6.68 20.94 -18.16
CA LEU A 96 -5.97 19.68 -18.37
C LEU A 96 -5.68 19.44 -19.86
N SER A 97 -4.43 19.05 -20.17
CA SER A 97 -4.07 18.62 -21.52
C SER A 97 -4.83 17.35 -21.91
N THR A 98 -5.06 17.14 -23.21
CA THR A 98 -5.74 15.94 -23.70
C THR A 98 -5.00 14.65 -23.33
N GLU A 99 -3.68 14.72 -23.20
CA GLU A 99 -2.84 13.59 -22.82
C GLU A 99 -3.03 13.23 -21.35
N VAL A 100 -2.87 14.20 -20.43
CA VAL A 100 -3.07 13.96 -19.00
C VAL A 100 -4.51 13.56 -18.72
N ALA A 101 -5.50 14.26 -19.29
CA ALA A 101 -6.91 13.89 -19.15
C ALA A 101 -7.16 12.44 -19.61
N GLY A 102 -6.52 11.99 -20.69
CA GLY A 102 -6.64 10.63 -21.20
C GLY A 102 -5.96 9.58 -20.34
N ARG A 103 -4.80 9.91 -19.74
CA ARG A 103 -4.10 9.03 -18.78
C ARG A 103 -4.89 8.87 -17.49
N VAL A 104 -5.39 9.96 -16.92
CA VAL A 104 -6.27 9.93 -15.75
C VAL A 104 -7.57 9.18 -16.06
N ALA A 105 -8.15 9.38 -17.25
CA ALA A 105 -9.32 8.62 -17.70
C ALA A 105 -9.04 7.11 -17.77
N ASN A 106 -7.88 6.70 -18.31
CA ASN A 106 -7.46 5.31 -18.37
C ASN A 106 -7.32 4.69 -16.97
N LEU A 107 -6.70 5.42 -16.03
CA LEU A 107 -6.56 4.99 -14.64
C LEU A 107 -7.92 4.86 -13.95
N LEU A 108 -8.76 5.91 -13.98
CA LEU A 108 -10.09 5.87 -13.37
C LEU A 108 -11.00 4.81 -14.00
N THR A 109 -10.84 4.52 -15.30
CA THR A 109 -11.57 3.43 -15.96
C THR A 109 -11.11 2.05 -15.46
N ALA A 110 -9.80 1.85 -15.26
CA ALA A 110 -9.27 0.63 -14.66
C ALA A 110 -9.78 0.48 -13.22
N MET A 111 -9.76 1.57 -12.44
CA MET A 111 -10.32 1.61 -11.09
C MET A 111 -11.81 1.29 -11.09
N ALA A 112 -12.61 1.85 -12.00
CA ALA A 112 -14.05 1.57 -12.10
C ALA A 112 -14.35 0.11 -12.47
N THR A 113 -13.56 -0.46 -13.38
CA THR A 113 -13.67 -1.88 -13.74
C THR A 113 -13.34 -2.76 -12.53
N CYS A 114 -12.29 -2.43 -11.79
CA CYS A 114 -11.88 -3.18 -10.61
C CYS A 114 -12.90 -3.01 -9.46
N GLN A 115 -13.45 -1.81 -9.27
CA GLN A 115 -14.53 -1.53 -8.33
C GLN A 115 -15.72 -2.46 -8.56
N GLN A 116 -16.19 -2.63 -9.80
CA GLN A 116 -17.29 -3.53 -10.12
C GLN A 116 -16.99 -5.00 -9.74
N VAL A 117 -15.75 -5.45 -9.93
CA VAL A 117 -15.33 -6.79 -9.50
C VAL A 117 -15.43 -6.90 -7.98
N THR A 118 -14.88 -5.93 -7.24
CA THR A 118 -14.85 -5.94 -5.77
C THR A 118 -16.25 -5.84 -5.17
N GLU A 119 -17.11 -4.94 -5.66
CA GLU A 119 -18.51 -4.80 -5.24
C GLU A 119 -19.29 -6.09 -5.44
N THR A 120 -19.11 -6.74 -6.60
CA THR A 120 -19.77 -8.02 -6.88
C THR A 120 -19.36 -9.09 -5.87
N ARG A 121 -18.09 -9.12 -5.46
CA ARG A 121 -17.61 -10.08 -4.45
C ARG A 121 -18.10 -9.74 -3.06
N PHE A 122 -18.05 -8.47 -2.68
CA PHE A 122 -18.54 -8.00 -1.40
C PHE A 122 -20.04 -8.28 -1.25
N ALA A 123 -20.85 -7.98 -2.27
CA ALA A 123 -22.29 -8.23 -2.28
C ALA A 123 -22.65 -9.73 -2.27
N ALA A 124 -21.74 -10.61 -2.73
CA ALA A 124 -21.95 -12.05 -2.70
C ALA A 124 -21.72 -12.66 -1.30
N ILE A 125 -21.14 -11.92 -0.34
CA ILE A 125 -20.97 -12.38 1.03
C ILE A 125 -22.32 -12.36 1.74
N PRO A 126 -22.86 -13.52 2.19
CA PRO A 126 -24.12 -13.53 2.91
C PRO A 126 -24.04 -12.67 4.17
N THR A 127 -25.05 -11.84 4.45
CA THR A 127 -25.05 -10.91 5.60
C THR A 127 -24.81 -11.62 6.94
N GLY A 128 -25.30 -12.85 7.10
CA GLY A 128 -25.06 -13.66 8.29
C GLY A 128 -23.64 -14.24 8.40
N LEU A 129 -22.90 -14.32 7.29
CA LEU A 129 -21.50 -14.73 7.25
C LEU A 129 -20.55 -13.54 7.35
N LEU A 130 -20.99 -12.31 7.07
CA LEU A 130 -20.13 -11.13 7.11
C LEU A 130 -19.41 -10.99 8.47
N PRO A 131 -20.06 -11.10 9.65
CA PRO A 131 -19.34 -11.10 10.93
C PRO A 131 -18.30 -12.22 11.05
N LEU A 132 -18.56 -13.41 10.49
CA LEU A 132 -17.62 -14.53 10.51
C LEU A 132 -16.44 -14.31 9.56
N VAL A 133 -16.69 -13.80 8.35
CA VAL A 133 -15.66 -13.44 7.37
C VAL A 133 -14.76 -12.34 7.93
N LEU A 134 -15.36 -11.31 8.50
CA LEU A 134 -14.66 -10.20 9.14
C LEU A 134 -13.88 -10.66 10.39
N LYS A 135 -14.37 -11.70 11.08
CA LYS A 135 -13.73 -12.28 12.27
C LYS A 135 -12.73 -13.40 11.96
N THR A 136 -12.80 -14.12 10.85
CA THR A 136 -11.96 -15.32 10.68
C THR A 136 -11.26 -15.34 9.34
N GLY A 137 -11.69 -14.49 8.40
CA GLY A 137 -11.38 -14.64 6.98
C GLY A 137 -11.86 -15.97 6.37
N GLY A 138 -12.39 -16.89 7.19
CA GLY A 138 -12.79 -18.22 6.82
C GLY A 138 -14.13 -18.23 6.09
N ALA A 139 -14.40 -19.35 5.41
CA ALA A 139 -15.61 -19.63 4.64
C ALA A 139 -15.78 -18.90 3.29
N LEU A 140 -14.84 -18.02 2.90
CA LEU A 140 -14.78 -17.50 1.53
C LEU A 140 -13.97 -18.44 0.63
N ASP A 141 -14.44 -18.65 -0.60
CA ASP A 141 -13.73 -19.40 -1.64
C ASP A 141 -12.62 -18.53 -2.26
N PRO A 142 -11.32 -18.90 -2.13
CA PRO A 142 -10.23 -18.14 -2.73
C PRO A 142 -10.34 -18.03 -4.25
N LEU A 143 -10.87 -19.04 -4.95
CA LEU A 143 -11.03 -19.01 -6.40
C LEU A 143 -12.08 -17.97 -6.82
N ALA A 144 -13.12 -17.79 -6.02
CA ALA A 144 -14.13 -16.77 -6.28
C ALA A 144 -13.54 -15.34 -6.21
N HIS A 145 -12.46 -15.13 -5.46
CA HIS A 145 -11.86 -13.80 -5.23
C HIS A 145 -10.63 -13.52 -6.08
N ALA A 146 -10.15 -14.48 -6.88
CA ALA A 146 -8.98 -14.33 -7.75
C ALA A 146 -9.10 -13.13 -8.74
N GLY A 147 -10.33 -12.75 -9.10
CA GLY A 147 -10.58 -11.59 -9.96
C GLY A 147 -10.16 -10.24 -9.36
N ILE A 148 -10.14 -10.11 -8.03
CA ILE A 148 -9.66 -8.88 -7.36
C ILE A 148 -8.17 -8.70 -7.64
N ARG A 149 -7.38 -9.77 -7.48
CA ARG A 149 -5.95 -9.75 -7.81
C ARG A 149 -5.69 -9.47 -9.28
N ALA A 150 -6.47 -10.07 -10.17
CA ALA A 150 -6.35 -9.85 -11.61
C ALA A 150 -6.66 -8.40 -12.04
N CYS A 151 -7.56 -7.69 -11.35
CA CYS A 151 -7.87 -6.29 -11.68
C CYS A 151 -6.88 -5.28 -11.10
N ALA A 152 -5.98 -5.68 -10.20
CA ALA A 152 -4.94 -4.82 -9.66
C ALA A 152 -3.85 -4.46 -10.67
N GLU A 153 -3.42 -5.40 -11.52
CA GLU A 153 -2.35 -5.14 -12.49
C GLU A 153 -2.72 -4.03 -13.50
N PRO A 154 -3.94 -3.98 -14.07
CA PRO A 154 -4.36 -2.84 -14.85
C PRO A 154 -4.31 -1.53 -14.07
N VAL A 155 -4.75 -1.48 -12.81
CA VAL A 155 -4.69 -0.27 -11.98
C VAL A 155 -3.25 0.19 -11.81
N TRP A 156 -2.37 -0.69 -11.30
CA TRP A 156 -0.93 -0.44 -11.15
C TRP A 156 -0.29 0.07 -12.43
N ARG A 157 -0.51 -0.61 -13.55
CA ARG A 157 0.06 -0.21 -14.85
C ARG A 157 -0.38 1.19 -15.27
N ARG A 158 -1.66 1.56 -15.08
CA ARG A 158 -2.13 2.90 -15.46
C ARG A 158 -1.66 3.98 -14.49
N THR A 159 -1.41 3.65 -13.23
CA THR A 159 -0.75 4.56 -12.28
C THR A 159 0.65 4.90 -12.78
N VAL A 160 1.47 3.90 -13.11
CA VAL A 160 2.84 4.14 -13.60
C VAL A 160 2.86 4.78 -15.00
N GLU A 161 1.94 4.42 -15.91
CA GLU A 161 1.85 5.11 -17.21
C GLU A 161 1.45 6.60 -17.07
N LEU A 162 0.66 6.94 -16.04
CA LEU A 162 0.36 8.33 -15.70
C LEU A 162 1.61 9.01 -15.12
N GLN A 163 2.31 8.39 -14.17
CA GLN A 163 3.59 8.87 -13.64
C GLN A 163 4.56 9.21 -14.78
N LEU A 164 4.87 8.24 -15.65
CA LEU A 164 5.79 8.44 -16.78
C LEU A 164 5.38 9.60 -17.70
N THR A 165 4.08 9.84 -17.86
CA THR A 165 3.58 10.99 -18.64
C THR A 165 3.85 12.30 -17.91
N LEU A 166 3.62 12.35 -16.60
CA LEU A 166 3.82 13.53 -15.78
C LEU A 166 5.32 13.86 -15.63
N ASP A 167 6.17 12.85 -15.47
CA ASP A 167 7.63 13.00 -15.44
C ASP A 167 8.17 13.59 -16.76
N ASP A 168 7.71 13.08 -17.92
CA ASP A 168 8.10 13.61 -19.23
C ASP A 168 7.73 15.10 -19.35
N LEU A 169 6.52 15.47 -18.92
CA LEU A 169 6.07 16.87 -18.92
C LEU A 169 6.89 17.75 -17.97
N ALA A 170 7.20 17.27 -16.77
CA ALA A 170 8.00 17.97 -15.78
C ALA A 170 9.46 18.18 -16.23
N SER A 171 10.00 17.26 -17.03
CA SER A 171 11.36 17.35 -17.57
C SER A 171 11.53 18.42 -18.65
N GLN A 172 10.43 19.00 -19.16
CA GLN A 172 10.49 19.98 -20.24
C GLN A 172 11.01 21.34 -19.74
N PRO A 173 11.99 21.96 -20.42
CA PRO A 173 12.71 23.15 -19.93
C PRO A 173 11.87 24.43 -19.81
N THR A 174 10.61 24.41 -20.21
CA THR A 174 9.67 25.54 -20.15
C THR A 174 8.62 25.41 -19.05
N VAL A 175 8.66 24.34 -18.26
CA VAL A 175 7.71 24.02 -17.19
C VAL A 175 8.46 24.11 -15.85
N ALA A 176 7.84 24.65 -14.81
CA ALA A 176 8.39 24.49 -13.46
C ALA A 176 8.41 22.98 -13.13
N SER A 177 9.45 22.47 -12.47
CA SER A 177 9.75 21.03 -12.31
C SER A 177 8.68 20.17 -11.62
N CYS A 178 7.54 20.75 -11.24
CA CYS A 178 6.50 20.19 -10.38
C CYS A 178 5.11 20.79 -10.71
N ALA A 179 4.89 21.18 -11.97
CA ALA A 179 3.61 21.71 -12.44
C ALA A 179 3.12 20.92 -13.65
N VAL A 180 1.83 20.54 -13.65
CA VAL A 180 1.18 20.09 -14.89
C VAL A 180 0.87 21.34 -15.70
N PRO A 181 1.54 21.58 -16.86
CA PRO A 181 1.43 22.84 -17.57
C PRO A 181 -0.03 23.25 -17.81
N GLY A 182 -0.42 24.42 -17.28
CA GLY A 182 -1.74 25.02 -17.55
C GLY A 182 -2.92 24.41 -16.82
N THR A 183 -2.70 23.55 -15.81
CA THR A 183 -3.78 22.91 -15.04
C THR A 183 -4.06 23.67 -13.75
N THR A 184 -5.33 23.98 -13.48
CA THR A 184 -5.79 24.35 -12.13
C THR A 184 -6.08 23.09 -11.34
N ASP A 185 -5.87 23.10 -10.02
CA ASP A 185 -6.25 21.97 -9.16
C ASP A 185 -7.69 21.52 -9.44
N LEU A 186 -7.88 20.21 -9.47
CA LEU A 186 -9.16 19.59 -9.72
C LEU A 186 -9.57 18.79 -8.49
N ASP A 187 -10.62 19.26 -7.81
CA ASP A 187 -11.22 18.59 -6.66
C ASP A 187 -12.63 18.10 -7.02
N LEU A 188 -12.72 16.81 -7.29
CA LEU A 188 -13.94 16.07 -7.63
C LEU A 188 -14.22 15.01 -6.57
N TRP A 189 -14.23 15.45 -5.30
CA TRP A 189 -14.50 14.58 -4.16
C TRP A 189 -15.79 13.74 -4.33
N PRO A 190 -15.79 12.44 -4.00
CA PRO A 190 -14.69 11.68 -3.40
C PRO A 190 -13.76 10.99 -4.41
N VAL A 191 -13.94 11.24 -5.72
CA VAL A 191 -13.27 10.44 -6.76
C VAL A 191 -11.85 10.90 -7.01
N LEU A 192 -11.63 12.18 -7.30
CA LEU A 192 -10.34 12.67 -7.79
C LEU A 192 -9.95 13.95 -7.05
N ARG A 193 -8.75 13.96 -6.47
CA ARG A 193 -7.98 15.17 -6.18
C ARG A 193 -6.75 15.16 -7.09
N LEU A 194 -6.63 16.15 -7.94
CA LEU A 194 -5.41 16.41 -8.71
C LEU A 194 -4.90 17.77 -8.25
N ASP A 195 -3.79 17.77 -7.54
CA ASP A 195 -3.00 18.98 -7.35
C ASP A 195 -2.13 19.15 -8.58
N GLY A 196 -2.22 20.31 -9.22
CA GLY A 196 -1.61 20.49 -10.55
C GLY A 196 -1.05 21.87 -10.79
N SER A 197 -1.37 22.81 -9.90
CA SER A 197 -1.13 24.23 -10.12
C SER A 197 -0.04 24.83 -9.23
N THR A 198 0.32 24.16 -8.13
CA THR A 198 1.35 24.63 -7.20
C THR A 198 2.19 23.48 -6.67
N CYS A 199 3.51 23.61 -6.69
CA CYS A 199 4.45 22.74 -5.96
C CYS A 199 4.47 23.08 -4.46
N GLY A 200 3.31 23.38 -3.91
CA GLY A 200 3.19 23.92 -2.55
C GLY A 200 2.74 22.81 -1.63
N ASP A 201 3.30 22.80 -0.43
CA ASP A 201 2.94 21.87 0.63
C ASP A 201 1.42 21.87 0.90
N ASN A 202 0.78 20.72 0.75
CA ASN A 202 -0.63 20.51 1.05
C ASN A 202 -0.82 19.64 2.29
N THR A 203 -2.07 19.62 2.74
CA THR A 203 -2.51 18.69 3.78
C THR A 203 -3.79 18.02 3.32
N TYR A 204 -3.69 16.72 3.04
CA TYR A 204 -4.81 15.91 2.61
C TYR A 204 -5.57 15.37 3.82
N ALA A 205 -6.68 16.02 4.14
CA ALA A 205 -7.52 15.69 5.30
C ALA A 205 -8.82 14.94 4.96
N HIS A 206 -9.19 14.85 3.68
CA HIS A 206 -10.38 14.15 3.20
C HIS A 206 -9.96 12.91 2.43
N ASP A 207 -10.78 11.86 2.48
CA ASP A 207 -10.48 10.63 1.75
C ASP A 207 -10.90 10.77 0.29
N TYR A 208 -10.06 10.28 -0.60
CA TYR A 208 -10.29 10.24 -2.05
C TYR A 208 -10.00 8.85 -2.59
N MET A 209 -10.66 8.51 -3.69
CA MET A 209 -10.37 7.29 -4.44
C MET A 209 -9.07 7.42 -5.24
N LEU A 210 -8.84 8.56 -5.89
CA LEU A 210 -7.60 8.89 -6.59
C LEU A 210 -7.07 10.24 -6.10
N ILE A 211 -5.83 10.26 -5.65
CA ILE A 211 -5.04 11.46 -5.42
C ILE A 211 -3.86 11.44 -6.38
N ILE A 212 -3.64 12.57 -7.04
CA ILE A 212 -2.45 12.84 -7.83
C ILE A 212 -1.85 14.10 -7.24
N ASP A 213 -0.71 13.94 -6.59
CA ASP A 213 0.15 15.03 -6.17
C ASP A 213 1.32 15.15 -7.17
N VAL A 214 1.73 16.39 -7.44
CA VAL A 214 2.75 16.72 -8.42
C VAL A 214 3.97 17.39 -7.80
N GLY A 215 3.88 17.76 -6.52
CA GLY A 215 5.01 18.32 -5.79
C GLY A 215 4.61 19.11 -4.54
N GLY A 216 5.53 19.16 -3.58
CA GLY A 216 5.38 19.88 -2.32
C GLY A 216 5.92 19.01 -1.20
N ASP A 217 6.14 19.55 0.02
CA ASP A 217 6.39 18.66 1.18
C ASP A 217 5.04 18.42 1.87
N ASP A 218 4.33 17.37 1.45
CA ASP A 218 2.92 17.13 1.71
C ASP A 218 2.65 16.31 2.98
N THR A 219 1.45 16.49 3.54
CA THR A 219 1.01 15.72 4.70
C THR A 219 -0.31 15.00 4.44
N TYR A 220 -0.25 13.68 4.33
CA TYR A 220 -1.40 12.81 4.14
C TYR A 220 -1.99 12.37 5.48
N ARG A 221 -3.01 13.08 5.94
CA ARG A 221 -3.79 12.71 7.14
C ARG A 221 -4.96 11.78 6.83
N ASN A 222 -5.21 11.52 5.55
CA ASN A 222 -6.35 10.79 5.02
C ASN A 222 -6.05 9.29 4.82
N ASN A 223 -6.75 8.62 3.91
CA ASN A 223 -6.55 7.22 3.54
C ASN A 223 -5.20 6.92 2.85
N ALA A 224 -4.50 7.91 2.30
CA ALA A 224 -3.22 7.75 1.60
C ALA A 224 -3.22 6.55 0.62
N GLY A 225 -4.17 6.53 -0.33
CA GLY A 225 -4.33 5.43 -1.30
C GLY A 225 -5.00 4.16 -0.76
N GLY A 226 -5.34 4.09 0.54
CA GLY A 226 -6.13 3.00 1.12
C GLY A 226 -7.57 2.96 0.60
N ASN A 227 -8.14 1.76 0.38
CA ASN A 227 -9.42 1.61 -0.34
C ASN A 227 -10.65 1.71 0.56
N MET A 228 -10.47 1.87 1.86
CA MET A 228 -11.57 2.06 2.79
C MET A 228 -11.78 3.55 2.99
N VAL A 229 -12.73 4.12 2.24
CA VAL A 229 -12.94 5.57 2.09
C VAL A 229 -14.04 6.06 3.03
N ASP A 230 -13.75 7.06 3.86
CA ASP A 230 -14.77 7.74 4.66
C ASP A 230 -15.49 8.82 3.86
N LEU A 231 -16.80 8.63 3.72
CA LEU A 231 -17.71 9.51 2.96
C LEU A 231 -18.69 10.27 3.86
N ASN A 232 -18.45 10.33 5.18
CA ASN A 232 -19.37 10.98 6.12
C ASN A 232 -19.32 12.50 6.06
N PHE A 233 -18.15 13.08 5.78
CA PHE A 233 -17.92 14.52 5.72
C PHE A 233 -17.22 14.91 4.43
N SER A 234 -17.76 15.91 3.72
CA SER A 234 -17.17 16.40 2.48
C SER A 234 -16.24 17.60 2.69
N PRO A 235 -15.33 17.86 1.75
CA PRO A 235 -14.63 19.13 1.65
C PRO A 235 -15.61 20.30 1.51
N ALA A 236 -15.23 21.46 2.03
CA ALA A 236 -15.97 22.70 1.81
C ALA A 236 -16.03 23.02 0.31
N GLY A 237 -17.24 23.26 -0.21
CA GLY A 237 -17.44 23.56 -1.63
C GLY A 237 -17.61 22.35 -2.55
N SER A 238 -17.61 21.12 -2.01
CA SER A 238 -17.91 19.93 -2.80
C SER A 238 -19.28 20.01 -3.49
N ALA A 239 -19.34 19.55 -4.74
CA ALA A 239 -20.59 19.41 -5.49
C ALA A 239 -21.51 18.31 -4.91
N VAL A 240 -20.92 17.36 -4.19
CA VAL A 240 -21.66 16.31 -3.47
C VAL A 240 -22.17 16.89 -2.14
N THR A 241 -23.49 16.83 -1.95
CA THR A 241 -24.17 17.41 -0.78
C THR A 241 -25.13 16.40 -0.14
N GLY A 242 -25.68 16.71 1.04
CA GLY A 242 -26.63 15.83 1.74
C GLY A 242 -25.99 14.81 2.69
N LEU A 243 -24.70 14.97 2.98
CA LEU A 243 -23.94 14.17 3.94
C LEU A 243 -24.09 14.70 5.39
N ARG A 244 -23.36 14.12 6.34
CA ARG A 244 -23.43 14.53 7.77
C ARG A 244 -22.92 15.95 8.01
N GLY A 245 -22.07 16.47 7.11
CA GLY A 245 -21.60 17.84 7.13
C GLY A 245 -20.32 18.02 6.31
N THR A 246 -19.64 19.14 6.55
CA THR A 246 -18.31 19.44 6.01
C THR A 246 -17.26 19.27 7.10
N GLY A 247 -16.13 18.63 6.81
CA GLY A 247 -15.07 18.39 7.77
C GLY A 247 -14.10 17.28 7.34
N PRO A 248 -12.96 17.14 8.03
CA PRO A 248 -11.96 16.14 7.68
C PRO A 248 -12.52 14.73 7.80
N ALA A 249 -12.03 13.84 6.95
CA ALA A 249 -12.32 12.42 7.05
C ALA A 249 -11.82 11.88 8.39
N GLN A 250 -12.66 11.08 9.02
CA GLN A 250 -12.32 10.30 10.19
C GLN A 250 -11.76 8.92 9.79
N GLY A 251 -12.10 8.37 8.63
CA GLY A 251 -11.55 7.08 8.22
C GLY A 251 -11.96 5.95 9.17
N CYS A 252 -11.49 4.74 8.87
CA CYS A 252 -11.97 3.55 9.55
C CYS A 252 -11.15 3.33 10.81
N GLN A 253 -11.70 3.72 11.95
CA GLN A 253 -11.02 3.58 13.24
C GLN A 253 -11.23 2.19 13.86
N ARG A 254 -12.35 1.55 13.50
CA ARG A 254 -12.79 0.29 14.09
C ARG A 254 -12.28 -0.90 13.29
N ALA A 255 -12.09 -1.97 14.04
CA ALA A 255 -11.91 -3.35 13.63
C ALA A 255 -12.71 -3.76 12.37
N ILE A 256 -12.28 -4.84 11.71
CA ILE A 256 -12.89 -5.36 10.48
C ILE A 256 -14.43 -5.54 10.59
N PRO A 257 -15.03 -5.98 11.72
CA PRO A 257 -16.48 -5.96 11.95
C PRO A 257 -17.12 -4.56 11.92
N GLY A 258 -16.41 -3.53 12.38
CA GLY A 258 -16.80 -2.11 12.38
C GLY A 258 -16.75 -1.45 11.00
N LEU A 259 -16.08 -2.04 10.01
CA LEU A 259 -16.19 -1.61 8.60
C LEU A 259 -17.63 -1.68 8.07
N THR A 260 -18.50 -2.46 8.73
CA THR A 260 -19.94 -2.55 8.41
C THR A 260 -20.82 -1.56 9.16
N ALA A 261 -20.25 -0.79 10.10
CA ALA A 261 -20.95 0.20 10.90
C ALA A 261 -21.05 1.58 10.21
N MET A 262 -20.75 1.65 8.90
CA MET A 262 -20.82 2.86 8.06
C MET A 262 -19.71 3.91 8.30
N ASP A 263 -18.60 3.54 8.94
CA ASP A 263 -17.45 4.46 9.07
C ASP A 263 -16.75 4.67 7.71
N CYS A 264 -16.75 3.64 6.85
CA CYS A 264 -16.13 3.68 5.52
C CYS A 264 -16.89 2.83 4.51
N VAL A 265 -16.65 3.10 3.22
CA VAL A 265 -17.08 2.25 2.11
C VAL A 265 -15.88 1.59 1.45
N PRO A 266 -15.98 0.30 1.03
CA PRO A 266 -14.96 -0.32 0.21
C PRO A 266 -14.98 0.26 -1.21
N ALA A 267 -13.83 0.73 -1.65
CA ALA A 267 -13.62 1.32 -2.97
C ALA A 267 -12.39 0.69 -3.66
N VAL A 268 -11.83 1.40 -4.64
CA VAL A 268 -10.46 1.26 -5.12
C VAL A 268 -9.73 2.55 -4.74
N GLY A 269 -8.55 2.44 -4.13
CA GLY A 269 -7.75 3.58 -3.68
C GLY A 269 -6.44 3.67 -4.46
N VAL A 270 -6.07 4.88 -4.91
CA VAL A 270 -4.79 5.16 -5.53
C VAL A 270 -4.29 6.53 -5.02
N LEU A 271 -3.05 6.56 -4.58
CA LEU A 271 -2.26 7.77 -4.39
C LEU A 271 -1.06 7.67 -5.33
N LEU A 272 -0.88 8.71 -6.15
CA LEU A 272 0.34 8.93 -6.93
C LEU A 272 0.94 10.24 -6.44
N ASP A 273 2.12 10.15 -5.84
CA ASP A 273 2.98 11.28 -5.49
C ASP A 273 4.21 11.29 -6.40
N LEU A 274 4.65 12.48 -6.81
CA LEU A 274 5.71 12.66 -7.80
C LEU A 274 6.94 13.37 -7.27
N ALA A 275 6.84 14.12 -6.17
CA ALA A 275 7.93 14.92 -5.64
C ALA A 275 7.57 15.48 -4.28
N GLY A 276 8.54 15.56 -3.38
CA GLY A 276 8.27 16.03 -2.04
C GLY A 276 9.01 15.22 -1.01
N GLN A 277 9.31 15.84 0.14
CA GLN A 277 9.59 15.10 1.38
C GLN A 277 8.30 15.01 2.17
N ASP A 278 7.62 13.89 2.01
CA ASP A 278 6.22 13.70 2.33
C ASP A 278 6.02 12.94 3.64
N THR A 279 4.89 13.23 4.27
CA THR A 279 4.45 12.55 5.49
C THR A 279 3.15 11.80 5.24
N TYR A 280 3.25 10.48 5.16
CA TYR A 280 2.14 9.57 5.00
C TYR A 280 1.66 9.04 6.35
N GLY A 281 0.53 9.58 6.83
CA GLY A 281 -0.05 9.21 8.11
C GLY A 281 0.52 10.01 9.27
N VAL A 282 -0.36 10.53 10.12
CA VAL A 282 0.02 11.38 11.25
C VAL A 282 -0.48 10.76 12.56
N LYS A 283 0.42 10.68 13.55
CA LYS A 283 0.07 10.25 14.90
C LYS A 283 -0.62 11.41 15.63
N GLU A 284 -1.81 11.15 16.13
CA GLU A 284 -2.62 12.11 16.89
C GLU A 284 -3.05 11.48 18.22
N THR A 285 -3.53 12.31 19.16
CA THR A 285 -4.14 11.79 20.38
C THR A 285 -5.22 10.76 20.02
N PRO A 286 -5.17 9.54 20.59
CA PRO A 286 -6.12 8.50 20.23
C PRO A 286 -7.54 8.91 20.58
N ASP A 287 -8.46 8.67 19.65
CA ASP A 287 -9.90 8.78 19.90
C ASP A 287 -10.47 7.39 20.22
N HIS A 288 -10.46 6.49 19.22
CA HIS A 288 -10.89 5.11 19.39
C HIS A 288 -10.08 4.34 20.44
N ASP A 289 -8.76 4.53 20.48
CA ASP A 289 -7.89 3.81 21.43
C ASP A 289 -7.75 4.52 22.79
N THR A 290 -8.60 5.52 23.06
CA THR A 290 -8.72 6.15 24.39
C THR A 290 -8.95 5.08 25.44
N GLY A 291 -8.13 5.08 26.50
CA GLY A 291 -8.18 4.08 27.57
C GLY A 291 -7.11 3.01 27.46
N CYS A 292 -6.60 2.73 26.26
CA CYS A 292 -5.47 1.82 26.06
C CYS A 292 -4.14 2.49 26.33
N THR A 293 -3.96 3.65 25.72
CA THR A 293 -2.73 4.42 25.71
C THR A 293 -3.06 5.90 25.75
N THR A 294 -2.09 6.71 26.18
CA THR A 294 -2.07 8.17 25.97
C THR A 294 -1.16 8.58 24.83
N ASP A 295 -0.38 7.64 24.28
CA ASP A 295 0.55 7.94 23.21
C ASP A 295 -0.19 8.24 21.91
N PRO A 296 0.30 9.17 21.10
CA PRO A 296 -0.26 9.42 19.78
C PRO A 296 -0.20 8.17 18.89
N VAL A 297 -1.27 7.91 18.14
CA VAL A 297 -1.36 6.83 17.16
C VAL A 297 -1.94 7.35 15.86
N VAL A 298 -1.65 6.68 14.74
CA VAL A 298 -2.43 6.91 13.53
C VAL A 298 -3.87 6.48 13.81
N ARG A 299 -4.80 7.42 13.69
CA ARG A 299 -6.18 7.25 14.19
C ARG A 299 -6.96 6.14 13.45
N ARG A 300 -6.62 5.93 12.17
CA ARG A 300 -7.34 5.10 11.21
C ARG A 300 -6.54 3.85 10.83
N MET A 301 -7.24 2.85 10.30
CA MET A 301 -6.71 1.60 9.77
C MET A 301 -6.84 1.59 8.24
N MET A 302 -6.24 0.60 7.55
CA MET A 302 -6.38 0.43 6.08
C MET A 302 -5.88 1.65 5.28
N THR A 303 -4.69 2.14 5.61
CA THR A 303 -4.06 3.33 5.00
C THR A 303 -2.72 3.03 4.33
N GLY A 304 -2.21 3.97 3.54
CA GLY A 304 -0.89 3.86 2.94
C GLY A 304 -0.85 2.71 1.93
N GLY A 305 -1.74 2.76 0.94
CA GLY A 305 -1.84 1.73 -0.09
C GLY A 305 -2.37 0.37 0.40
N ALA A 306 -2.94 0.26 1.61
CA ALA A 306 -3.50 -1.01 2.09
C ALA A 306 -4.88 -1.33 1.52
N GLY A 307 -5.08 -2.59 1.11
CA GLY A 307 -6.30 -3.08 0.45
C GLY A 307 -7.09 -4.09 1.28
N PHE A 308 -8.40 -3.90 1.38
CA PHE A 308 -9.34 -4.79 2.05
C PHE A 308 -10.49 -5.18 1.09
N LEU A 309 -10.62 -6.47 0.73
CA LEU A 309 -11.58 -6.98 -0.27
C LEU A 309 -11.61 -6.16 -1.58
N GLY A 310 -10.52 -5.46 -1.88
CA GLY A 310 -10.38 -4.51 -2.97
C GLY A 310 -8.93 -4.19 -3.22
N VAL A 311 -8.69 -3.18 -4.07
CA VAL A 311 -7.35 -2.84 -4.56
C VAL A 311 -6.95 -1.45 -4.07
N SER A 312 -5.72 -1.35 -3.58
CA SER A 312 -5.08 -0.10 -3.20
C SER A 312 -3.66 0.00 -3.71
N VAL A 313 -3.27 1.22 -4.09
CA VAL A 313 -1.92 1.58 -4.51
C VAL A 313 -1.54 2.89 -3.83
N LEU A 314 -0.40 2.91 -3.14
CA LEU A 314 0.37 4.13 -2.89
C LEU A 314 1.61 4.01 -3.77
N ARG A 315 1.80 5.02 -4.62
CA ARG A 315 2.97 5.17 -5.46
C ARG A 315 3.60 6.50 -5.12
N ASP A 316 4.75 6.46 -4.47
CA ASP A 316 5.65 7.58 -4.40
C ASP A 316 6.72 7.43 -5.48
N SER A 317 7.03 8.53 -6.15
CA SER A 317 8.09 8.62 -7.15
C SER A 317 8.97 9.86 -6.99
N GLY A 318 8.86 10.55 -5.85
CA GLY A 318 9.62 11.74 -5.53
C GLY A 318 11.11 11.48 -5.34
N GLY A 319 11.48 10.29 -4.86
CA GLY A 319 12.88 9.93 -4.67
C GLY A 319 13.55 10.71 -3.53
N THR A 320 12.79 11.14 -2.53
CA THR A 320 13.28 11.96 -1.41
C THR A 320 13.00 11.30 -0.07
N ALA A 321 13.45 11.89 1.04
CA ALA A 321 13.32 11.25 2.35
C ALA A 321 11.92 11.48 2.96
N ASP A 322 11.14 10.40 2.99
CA ASP A 322 9.73 10.37 3.33
C ASP A 322 9.47 9.64 4.64
N THR A 323 8.30 9.91 5.23
CA THR A 323 7.85 9.26 6.47
C THR A 323 6.52 8.55 6.27
N TYR A 324 6.56 7.24 6.43
CA TYR A 324 5.43 6.34 6.31
C TYR A 324 4.98 5.80 7.66
N THR A 325 3.91 6.37 8.21
CA THR A 325 3.35 5.94 9.49
C THR A 325 1.98 5.28 9.35
N GLY A 326 1.85 4.05 9.87
CA GLY A 326 0.62 3.28 9.89
C GLY A 326 0.12 2.92 11.29
N LYS A 327 -1.09 2.35 11.38
CA LYS A 327 -1.61 1.70 12.60
C LYS A 327 -1.78 0.21 12.38
N THR A 328 -2.90 -0.23 11.83
CA THR A 328 -3.22 -1.64 11.59
C THR A 328 -3.71 -1.81 10.17
N GLY A 329 -3.17 -2.81 9.46
CA GLY A 329 -3.53 -3.03 8.05
C GLY A 329 -3.07 -1.85 7.21
N SER A 330 -1.79 -1.53 7.20
CA SER A 330 -1.29 -0.30 6.57
C SER A 330 0.00 -0.53 5.81
N LEU A 331 0.44 0.44 5.00
CA LEU A 331 1.73 0.40 4.30
C LEU A 331 1.81 -0.83 3.38
N GLY A 332 0.99 -0.83 2.33
CA GLY A 332 0.96 -1.89 1.31
C GLY A 332 0.37 -3.22 1.78
N ALA A 333 -0.38 -3.24 2.88
CA ALA A 333 -0.97 -4.48 3.40
C ALA A 333 -2.14 -4.99 2.54
N GLY A 334 -2.11 -6.26 2.15
CA GLY A 334 -3.21 -6.97 1.51
C GLY A 334 -4.02 -7.77 2.52
N HIS A 335 -5.10 -7.19 3.03
CA HIS A 335 -5.94 -7.87 4.02
C HIS A 335 -6.88 -8.90 3.35
N ILE A 336 -8.05 -9.18 3.92
CA ILE A 336 -9.00 -10.22 3.46
C ILE A 336 -9.24 -10.11 1.93
N PHE A 337 -8.64 -11.02 1.15
CA PHE A 337 -8.56 -11.06 -0.32
C PHE A 337 -8.23 -9.73 -1.01
N GLY A 338 -7.75 -8.74 -0.27
CA GLY A 338 -7.39 -7.43 -0.77
C GLY A 338 -6.01 -7.44 -1.41
N VAL A 339 -5.78 -6.47 -2.28
CA VAL A 339 -4.47 -6.15 -2.83
C VAL A 339 -4.06 -4.81 -2.28
N GLY A 340 -2.99 -4.79 -1.48
CA GLY A 340 -2.34 -3.56 -1.04
C GLY A 340 -0.95 -3.45 -1.64
N MET A 341 -0.58 -2.25 -2.07
CA MET A 341 0.70 -1.95 -2.68
C MET A 341 1.19 -0.59 -2.17
N LEU A 342 2.42 -0.56 -1.69
CA LEU A 342 3.22 0.65 -1.49
C LEU A 342 4.47 0.48 -2.35
N SER A 343 4.74 1.44 -3.22
CA SER A 343 5.94 1.49 -4.05
C SER A 343 6.57 2.87 -3.93
N ASP A 344 7.84 2.89 -3.54
CA ASP A 344 8.70 4.07 -3.48
C ASP A 344 9.79 3.97 -4.57
N ASP A 345 10.26 5.10 -5.11
CA ASP A 345 11.41 5.16 -6.02
C ASP A 345 12.74 5.46 -5.31
N GLY A 346 12.69 5.82 -4.02
CA GLY A 346 13.81 5.88 -3.10
C GLY A 346 13.77 7.12 -2.21
N GLY A 347 14.78 7.24 -1.37
CA GLY A 347 14.74 8.19 -0.26
C GLY A 347 15.65 7.69 0.86
N ASN A 348 15.69 8.40 1.98
CA ASN A 348 16.17 7.75 3.20
C ASN A 348 14.96 7.70 4.12
N ASP A 349 14.15 6.67 3.92
CA ASP A 349 12.77 6.64 4.32
C ASP A 349 12.57 5.99 5.68
N THR A 350 11.46 6.32 6.31
CA THR A 350 11.08 5.69 7.58
C THR A 350 9.70 5.06 7.47
N TYR A 351 9.66 3.74 7.60
CA TYR A 351 8.44 2.94 7.62
C TYR A 351 8.13 2.47 9.04
N SER A 352 7.05 2.97 9.64
CA SER A 352 6.69 2.65 11.03
C SER A 352 5.20 2.38 11.21
N ALA A 353 4.84 1.20 11.68
CA ALA A 353 3.43 0.84 11.93
C ALA A 353 3.26 -0.03 13.17
N VAL A 354 2.04 -0.13 13.71
CA VAL A 354 1.81 -0.96 14.90
C VAL A 354 1.81 -2.44 14.53
N ARG A 355 1.09 -2.83 13.45
CA ARG A 355 0.90 -4.23 13.08
C ARG A 355 0.21 -4.45 11.73
N ASN A 356 0.30 -5.67 11.21
CA ASN A 356 -0.36 -6.12 9.98
C ASN A 356 -0.05 -5.17 8.82
N SER A 357 1.23 -4.87 8.62
CA SER A 357 1.67 -3.75 7.78
C SER A 357 2.95 -4.06 7.01
N GLN A 358 3.42 -3.11 6.19
CA GLN A 358 4.68 -3.18 5.46
C GLN A 358 4.71 -4.41 4.55
N GLY A 359 3.79 -4.44 3.58
CA GLY A 359 3.65 -5.55 2.65
C GLY A 359 3.08 -6.83 3.26
N PHE A 360 2.46 -6.76 4.44
CA PHE A 360 1.78 -7.89 5.07
C PHE A 360 0.57 -8.37 4.27
N ALA A 361 0.25 -9.67 4.33
CA ALA A 361 -1.00 -10.21 3.80
C ALA A 361 -1.77 -11.13 4.75
N LEU A 362 -3.10 -11.01 4.74
CA LEU A 362 -4.02 -11.84 5.51
C LEU A 362 -5.09 -12.46 4.62
N VAL A 363 -5.37 -13.77 4.78
CA VAL A 363 -6.56 -14.45 4.23
C VAL A 363 -6.75 -14.18 2.72
N GLY A 364 -5.99 -14.88 1.89
CA GLY A 364 -6.01 -14.76 0.43
C GLY A 364 -5.50 -13.44 -0.13
N GLY A 365 -5.14 -12.48 0.72
CA GLY A 365 -4.64 -11.17 0.34
C GLY A 365 -3.29 -11.19 -0.38
N PHE A 366 -2.97 -10.08 -1.02
CA PHE A 366 -1.68 -9.77 -1.61
C PHE A 366 -1.18 -8.44 -1.06
N GLY A 367 -0.11 -8.46 -0.28
CA GLY A 367 0.54 -7.26 0.24
C GLY A 367 1.92 -7.10 -0.39
N LEU A 368 2.24 -5.86 -0.75
CA LEU A 368 3.55 -5.47 -1.29
C LEU A 368 3.96 -4.13 -0.68
N LEU A 369 5.17 -4.10 -0.13
CA LEU A 369 5.98 -2.89 0.02
C LEU A 369 7.22 -3.08 -0.86
N HIS A 370 7.49 -2.13 -1.74
CA HIS A 370 8.68 -2.13 -2.59
C HIS A 370 9.36 -0.75 -2.51
N ASP A 371 10.54 -0.72 -1.89
CA ASP A 371 11.46 0.42 -1.93
C ASP A 371 12.56 0.16 -2.96
N GLN A 372 12.96 1.20 -3.68
CA GLN A 372 13.93 1.09 -4.76
C GLN A 372 15.33 1.60 -4.41
N ALA A 373 15.49 2.50 -3.44
CA ALA A 373 16.79 3.08 -3.14
C ALA A 373 16.88 3.88 -1.84
N GLY A 374 18.05 3.79 -1.21
CA GLY A 374 18.56 4.69 -0.18
C GLY A 374 18.57 4.01 1.19
N ALA A 375 19.03 4.71 2.24
CA ALA A 375 19.32 4.08 3.52
C ALA A 375 18.12 4.16 4.46
N ASP A 376 17.33 3.08 4.48
CA ASP A 376 15.97 3.11 5.02
C ASP A 376 15.84 2.53 6.42
N THR A 377 14.78 2.93 7.11
CA THR A 377 14.42 2.40 8.44
C THR A 377 13.03 1.77 8.42
N TYR A 378 12.99 0.45 8.58
CA TYR A 378 11.78 -0.35 8.70
C TYR A 378 11.56 -0.75 10.15
N ASP A 379 10.65 -0.05 10.82
CA ASP A 379 10.40 -0.19 12.24
C ASP A 379 8.92 -0.50 12.53
N TYR A 380 8.63 -0.85 13.77
CA TYR A 380 7.29 -0.94 14.31
C TYR A 380 7.20 -0.14 15.61
N TYR A 381 6.01 0.36 15.96
CA TYR A 381 5.83 1.05 17.23
C TYR A 381 4.69 0.46 18.05
N MET A 382 4.90 0.36 19.35
CA MET A 382 3.89 -0.12 20.29
C MET A 382 3.54 1.01 21.27
N PRO A 383 2.32 1.56 21.20
CA PRO A 383 1.88 2.61 22.12
C PRO A 383 2.01 2.20 23.59
N ALA A 384 2.48 3.12 24.43
CA ALA A 384 2.79 2.81 25.82
C ALA A 384 1.54 2.51 26.67
N PRO A 385 1.69 1.71 27.74
CA PRO A 385 0.73 1.63 28.83
C PRO A 385 0.20 2.96 29.36
N ILE A 386 -1.08 3.01 29.72
CA ILE A 386 -1.51 3.90 30.83
C ILE A 386 -1.11 3.25 32.16
N ASN A 387 -1.34 1.94 32.30
CA ASN A 387 -0.93 1.16 33.46
C ASN A 387 0.05 0.07 33.01
N PRO A 388 1.36 0.21 33.29
CA PRO A 388 2.37 -0.79 32.92
C PRO A 388 2.09 -2.18 33.48
N SER A 389 1.35 -2.28 34.59
CA SER A 389 0.96 -3.54 35.23
C SER A 389 -0.41 -4.08 34.79
N ALA A 390 -1.13 -3.38 33.91
CA ALA A 390 -2.38 -3.91 33.37
C ALA A 390 -2.12 -5.19 32.55
N PRO A 391 -2.87 -6.28 32.79
CA PRO A 391 -2.77 -7.49 31.99
C PRO A 391 -3.07 -7.22 30.51
N ASN A 392 -2.50 -8.00 29.59
CA ASN A 392 -2.85 -7.85 28.18
C ASN A 392 -4.36 -8.05 27.95
N GLN A 393 -4.92 -7.40 26.93
CA GLN A 393 -6.37 -7.39 26.66
C GLN A 393 -7.17 -6.84 27.85
N THR A 394 -6.69 -5.77 28.50
CA THR A 394 -7.45 -5.03 29.52
C THR A 394 -7.27 -3.53 29.36
N GLU A 395 -8.16 -2.70 29.90
CA GLU A 395 -8.01 -1.24 29.83
C GLU A 395 -6.69 -0.78 30.50
N GLY A 396 -6.03 0.19 29.86
CA GLY A 396 -4.71 0.69 30.26
C GLY A 396 -3.54 -0.22 29.87
N ALA A 397 -3.82 -1.35 29.22
CA ALA A 397 -2.83 -2.31 28.77
C ALA A 397 -2.05 -1.87 27.52
N GLY A 398 -2.00 -0.58 27.17
CA GLY A 398 -1.20 -0.05 26.05
C GLY A 398 -1.58 -0.63 24.70
N GLY A 399 -0.72 -0.41 23.70
CA GLY A 399 -0.96 -0.82 22.34
C GLY A 399 -2.20 -0.13 21.74
N VAL A 400 -2.96 -0.86 20.93
CA VAL A 400 -4.18 -0.37 20.28
C VAL A 400 -5.37 -1.25 20.64
N ARG A 401 -6.60 -0.75 20.48
CA ARG A 401 -7.77 -1.61 20.61
C ARG A 401 -7.74 -2.70 19.57
N ASP A 402 -8.07 -3.89 20.01
CA ASP A 402 -8.01 -5.07 19.16
C ASP A 402 -8.99 -4.98 17.97
N ASP A 403 -8.52 -5.41 16.80
CA ASP A 403 -9.21 -5.39 15.52
C ASP A 403 -10.12 -6.62 15.32
N GLU A 404 -10.23 -7.45 16.37
CA GLU A 404 -11.00 -8.70 16.40
C GLU A 404 -12.40 -8.51 17.04
N GLY A 405 -12.80 -7.25 17.32
CA GLY A 405 -14.16 -6.81 17.64
C GLY A 405 -14.25 -5.86 18.85
N GLU A 406 -14.47 -4.55 18.63
CA GLU A 406 -14.58 -3.45 19.63
C GLU A 406 -13.66 -3.61 20.86
N GLY A 407 -12.47 -4.19 20.67
CA GLY A 407 -11.80 -4.99 21.69
C GLY A 407 -11.22 -4.23 22.88
N LEU A 408 -10.74 -5.02 23.84
CA LEU A 408 -9.87 -4.56 24.92
C LEU A 408 -8.48 -4.20 24.34
N CYS A 409 -7.71 -3.45 25.10
CA CYS A 409 -6.40 -2.96 24.68
C CYS A 409 -5.39 -4.10 24.54
N ASP A 410 -4.75 -4.20 23.38
CA ASP A 410 -3.83 -5.28 23.07
C ASP A 410 -2.43 -4.72 22.82
N ARG A 411 -1.46 -5.28 23.55
CA ARG A 411 -0.04 -4.91 23.52
C ARG A 411 0.79 -5.92 22.71
N ILE A 412 0.16 -6.74 21.87
CA ILE A 412 0.83 -7.83 21.17
C ILE A 412 1.35 -7.35 19.81
N PRO A 413 2.67 -7.48 19.55
CA PRO A 413 3.22 -7.26 18.24
C PRO A 413 2.66 -8.25 17.23
N ARG A 414 2.35 -7.82 16.00
CA ARG A 414 1.94 -8.73 14.91
C ARG A 414 2.81 -8.52 13.67
N PHE A 415 2.42 -9.24 12.63
CA PHE A 415 3.08 -9.36 11.33
C PHE A 415 3.43 -8.01 10.69
N VAL A 416 4.71 -7.78 10.46
CA VAL A 416 5.24 -6.67 9.65
C VAL A 416 6.25 -7.20 8.63
N GLN A 417 6.68 -6.37 7.68
CA GLN A 417 7.80 -6.64 6.76
C GLN A 417 7.61 -7.91 5.93
N GLY A 418 6.70 -7.88 4.95
CA GLY A 418 6.57 -8.94 3.94
C GLY A 418 6.00 -10.26 4.45
N THR A 419 5.21 -10.22 5.50
CA THR A 419 4.69 -11.42 6.19
C THR A 419 3.34 -11.85 5.66
N ALA A 420 2.99 -13.13 5.79
CA ALA A 420 1.70 -13.62 5.32
C ALA A 420 1.06 -14.59 6.30
N ASN A 421 -0.26 -14.51 6.45
CA ASN A 421 -1.00 -15.39 7.35
C ASN A 421 -2.34 -15.85 6.78
N VAL A 422 -2.63 -17.14 6.99
CA VAL A 422 -3.91 -17.83 6.74
C VAL A 422 -4.28 -17.97 5.26
N LEU A 423 -4.68 -19.19 4.86
CA LEU A 423 -5.14 -19.62 3.53
C LEU A 423 -4.06 -19.77 2.47
N PRO A 424 -4.22 -20.74 1.53
CA PRO A 424 -3.36 -20.83 0.36
C PRO A 424 -3.56 -19.62 -0.55
N GLY A 425 -2.48 -19.15 -1.18
CA GLY A 425 -2.52 -18.00 -2.10
C GLY A 425 -2.34 -16.64 -1.42
N THR A 426 -2.38 -16.58 -0.09
CA THR A 426 -1.96 -15.39 0.66
C THR A 426 -0.48 -15.15 0.44
N THR A 427 -0.13 -13.92 0.07
CA THR A 427 1.23 -13.54 -0.26
C THR A 427 1.52 -12.15 0.28
N GLY A 428 2.47 -12.06 1.22
CA GLY A 428 3.01 -10.79 1.70
C GLY A 428 4.46 -10.67 1.26
N ILE A 429 4.86 -9.47 0.84
CA ILE A 429 6.16 -9.22 0.22
C ILE A 429 6.68 -7.86 0.70
N LEU A 430 7.93 -7.85 1.16
CA LEU A 430 8.74 -6.64 1.25
C LEU A 430 9.93 -6.82 0.31
N ILE A 431 10.16 -5.82 -0.53
CA ILE A 431 11.33 -5.72 -1.40
C ILE A 431 12.02 -4.39 -1.08
N ASP A 432 13.32 -4.46 -0.84
CA ASP A 432 14.25 -3.34 -0.84
C ASP A 432 15.31 -3.60 -1.92
N ASP A 433 15.60 -2.60 -2.74
CA ASP A 433 16.50 -2.76 -3.88
C ASP A 433 17.89 -2.18 -3.70
N ALA A 434 18.10 -1.26 -2.76
CA ALA A 434 19.38 -0.63 -2.52
C ALA A 434 19.34 0.20 -1.26
N GLY A 435 20.36 0.08 -0.41
CA GLY A 435 20.33 0.77 0.86
C GLY A 435 21.22 0.11 1.88
N ALA A 436 21.71 0.90 2.84
CA ALA A 436 22.28 0.35 4.06
C ALA A 436 21.23 0.54 5.16
N ASP A 437 20.43 -0.50 5.36
CA ASP A 437 19.12 -0.38 5.96
C ASP A 437 19.08 -0.84 7.41
N SER A 438 18.03 -0.42 8.10
CA SER A 438 17.70 -0.91 9.42
C SER A 438 16.33 -1.54 9.47
N TYR A 439 16.32 -2.83 9.78
CA TYR A 439 15.13 -3.64 9.90
C TYR A 439 14.91 -4.03 11.37
N HIS A 440 13.93 -3.40 12.01
CA HIS A 440 13.45 -3.79 13.34
C HIS A 440 12.14 -4.57 13.22
N GLY A 441 12.23 -5.89 13.32
CA GLY A 441 11.11 -6.79 13.32
C GLY A 441 10.44 -6.93 14.69
N ALA A 442 9.12 -7.05 14.68
CA ALA A 442 8.32 -7.42 15.84
C ALA A 442 8.67 -8.84 16.36
N PHE A 443 8.68 -9.00 17.70
CA PHE A 443 9.00 -10.26 18.39
C PHE A 443 8.15 -11.45 17.93
N ALA A 444 8.81 -12.60 17.79
CA ALA A 444 8.16 -13.88 17.57
C ALA A 444 7.64 -14.50 18.87
N GLY A 445 6.36 -14.26 19.19
CA GLY A 445 5.69 -14.80 20.38
C GLY A 445 4.55 -15.77 20.09
N GLU A 446 4.25 -16.64 21.07
CA GLU A 446 2.99 -17.40 21.09
C GLU A 446 1.82 -16.45 21.34
N PHE A 447 0.83 -16.44 20.45
CA PHE A 447 -0.41 -15.70 20.65
C PHE A 447 -1.62 -16.60 20.38
N VAL A 448 -2.62 -16.49 21.27
CA VAL A 448 -3.93 -17.13 21.09
C VAL A 448 -4.96 -16.02 20.89
N GLY A 449 -5.16 -15.62 19.63
CA GLY A 449 -6.23 -14.70 19.22
C GLY A 449 -7.44 -15.45 18.64
N PRO A 450 -8.68 -14.94 18.77
CA PRO A 450 -9.87 -15.57 18.21
C PRO A 450 -9.88 -15.75 16.68
N ILE A 451 -9.06 -15.00 15.94
CA ILE A 451 -8.94 -15.11 14.46
C ILE A 451 -7.93 -16.18 14.04
N GLN A 452 -7.04 -16.60 14.94
CA GLN A 452 -5.88 -17.42 14.57
C GLN A 452 -6.03 -18.82 15.15
N ASN A 453 -6.12 -19.83 14.28
CA ASN A 453 -5.74 -21.20 14.62
C ASN A 453 -4.42 -21.09 15.40
N PRO A 454 -4.31 -21.58 16.65
CA PRO A 454 -3.27 -21.20 17.62
C PRO A 454 -1.93 -21.09 16.93
N SER A 455 -1.56 -19.86 16.59
CA SER A 455 -0.32 -19.63 15.91
C SER A 455 0.69 -19.42 17.00
N THR A 456 1.53 -20.43 17.16
CA THR A 456 2.57 -20.40 18.19
C THR A 456 3.68 -19.43 17.84
N ARG A 457 3.67 -18.79 16.66
CA ARG A 457 4.69 -17.84 16.20
C ARG A 457 4.08 -16.76 15.29
N ALA A 458 3.96 -15.54 15.79
CA ALA A 458 4.00 -14.35 14.93
C ALA A 458 5.44 -14.15 14.44
N GLY A 459 5.64 -13.49 13.31
CA GLY A 459 6.98 -13.21 12.81
C GLY A 459 6.97 -12.00 11.88
N SER A 460 8.17 -11.47 11.65
CA SER A 460 8.46 -10.35 10.76
C SER A 460 9.41 -10.81 9.64
N LEU A 461 9.77 -9.93 8.71
CA LEU A 461 10.83 -10.17 7.71
C LEU A 461 10.53 -11.41 6.84
N GLY A 462 9.40 -11.44 6.13
CA GLY A 462 9.11 -12.52 5.18
C GLY A 462 8.59 -13.79 5.82
N PHE A 463 8.15 -13.74 7.09
CA PHE A 463 7.60 -14.91 7.78
C PHE A 463 6.25 -15.34 7.18
N GLY A 464 6.10 -16.63 6.85
CA GLY A 464 4.85 -17.18 6.32
C GLY A 464 4.15 -18.12 7.29
N ASN A 465 2.85 -17.94 7.48
CA ASN A 465 2.10 -18.63 8.52
C ASN A 465 0.78 -19.18 7.97
N ASN A 466 0.34 -20.32 8.50
CA ASN A 466 -0.95 -20.94 8.17
C ASN A 466 -1.24 -20.97 6.64
N GLN A 467 -0.31 -21.53 5.84
CA GLN A 467 -0.35 -21.65 4.36
C GLN A 467 -0.04 -20.35 3.57
N GLY A 468 0.14 -19.23 4.27
CA GLY A 468 0.62 -17.98 3.68
C GLY A 468 2.08 -18.07 3.22
N LEU A 469 2.42 -17.30 2.18
CA LEU A 469 3.79 -17.09 1.71
C LEU A 469 4.25 -15.69 2.12
N GLY A 470 5.20 -15.61 3.04
CA GLY A 470 5.93 -14.38 3.30
C GLY A 470 7.21 -14.34 2.46
N VAL A 471 7.55 -13.18 1.92
CA VAL A 471 8.80 -12.95 1.19
C VAL A 471 9.41 -11.65 1.67
N PHE A 472 10.68 -11.72 2.01
CA PHE A 472 11.53 -10.56 2.27
C PHE A 472 12.73 -10.68 1.34
N LEU A 473 12.96 -9.62 0.57
CA LEU A 473 14.03 -9.54 -0.40
C LEU A 473 14.70 -8.18 -0.25
N ASP A 474 15.91 -8.18 0.26
CA ASP A 474 16.84 -7.06 0.22
C ASP A 474 17.91 -7.38 -0.85
N ARG A 475 18.13 -6.46 -1.79
CA ARG A 475 18.92 -6.70 -3.01
C ARG A 475 20.21 -5.90 -3.15
N ALA A 476 20.53 -4.98 -2.24
CA ALA A 476 21.82 -4.29 -2.29
C ALA A 476 22.18 -3.46 -1.05
N THR A 477 22.91 -4.04 -0.09
CA THR A 477 24.29 -3.66 0.30
C THR A 477 24.88 -4.76 1.21
N THR A 478 26.00 -4.53 1.91
CA THR A 478 26.59 -5.50 2.86
C THR A 478 26.75 -4.92 4.26
N ASP A 479 25.91 -3.96 4.65
CA ASP A 479 26.03 -3.23 5.91
C ASP A 479 24.66 -3.00 6.59
N ASP A 480 23.72 -3.92 6.39
CA ASP A 480 22.36 -3.84 6.90
C ASP A 480 22.27 -4.27 8.37
N THR A 481 21.21 -3.84 9.05
CA THR A 481 20.99 -4.19 10.45
C THR A 481 19.65 -4.87 10.64
N TYR A 482 19.69 -6.06 11.21
CA TYR A 482 18.50 -6.87 11.48
C TYR A 482 18.34 -7.10 12.97
N VAL A 483 17.30 -6.50 13.54
CA VAL A 483 16.94 -6.66 14.94
C VAL A 483 15.55 -7.26 15.02
N VAL A 484 15.38 -8.30 15.82
CA VAL A 484 14.05 -8.80 16.19
C VAL A 484 13.99 -8.85 17.70
N ASP A 485 13.03 -8.13 18.29
CA ASP A 485 12.86 -8.14 19.74
C ASP A 485 12.70 -9.58 20.23
N GLY A 486 13.32 -9.94 21.36
CA GLY A 486 13.26 -11.28 21.96
C GLY A 486 14.24 -12.33 21.40
N GLU A 487 15.03 -12.01 20.36
CA GLU A 487 16.22 -12.78 20.00
C GLU A 487 17.38 -12.54 21.01
N PRO A 488 18.22 -13.55 21.34
CA PRO A 488 18.38 -14.85 20.69
C PRO A 488 17.55 -15.98 21.33
N THR A 489 16.52 -15.65 22.13
CA THR A 489 15.90 -16.62 23.04
C THR A 489 14.83 -17.50 22.38
N VAL A 490 14.45 -17.22 21.14
CA VAL A 490 13.47 -18.02 20.40
C VAL A 490 14.18 -19.11 19.60
N VAL A 491 14.25 -20.31 20.19
CA VAL A 491 14.78 -21.50 19.49
C VAL A 491 14.04 -21.71 18.16
N GLY A 492 14.78 -21.68 17.05
CA GLY A 492 14.27 -21.91 15.70
C GLY A 492 13.89 -20.65 14.92
N VAL A 493 14.35 -19.45 15.29
CA VAL A 493 14.40 -18.33 14.33
C VAL A 493 15.84 -18.24 13.82
N PRO A 494 16.09 -18.33 12.51
CA PRO A 494 17.44 -18.29 11.96
C PRO A 494 18.01 -16.88 12.13
N ALA A 495 19.33 -16.79 12.28
CA ALA A 495 20.02 -15.51 12.25
C ALA A 495 19.81 -14.88 10.87
N ARG A 496 18.99 -13.84 10.82
CA ARG A 496 18.88 -12.91 9.68
C ARG A 496 20.06 -11.95 9.73
N GLY A 497 20.50 -11.48 8.58
CA GLY A 497 21.71 -10.66 8.48
C GLY A 497 22.26 -10.64 7.07
N ASP A 498 23.27 -9.80 6.89
CA ASP A 498 23.92 -9.53 5.62
C ASP A 498 24.32 -10.79 4.88
N ASN A 499 23.98 -10.84 3.59
CA ASN A 499 24.28 -11.96 2.69
C ASN A 499 23.70 -13.30 3.17
N VAL A 500 22.61 -13.29 3.95
CA VAL A 500 21.92 -14.50 4.41
C VAL A 500 20.68 -14.78 3.57
N THR A 501 20.55 -16.03 3.14
CA THR A 501 19.29 -16.57 2.62
C THR A 501 18.70 -17.58 3.59
N VAL A 502 17.45 -17.36 4.01
CA VAL A 502 16.65 -18.33 4.77
C VAL A 502 15.57 -18.92 3.87
N GLN A 503 15.72 -20.19 3.55
CA GLN A 503 14.77 -20.93 2.71
C GLN A 503 13.49 -21.29 3.49
N PRO A 504 12.36 -21.52 2.78
CA PRO A 504 11.12 -22.03 3.38
C PRO A 504 11.34 -23.27 4.24
N GLY A 505 11.02 -23.18 5.53
CA GLY A 505 11.12 -24.26 6.50
C GLY A 505 10.52 -23.89 7.85
N ASN A 506 10.73 -24.73 8.87
CA ASN A 506 10.19 -24.49 10.22
C ASN A 506 10.69 -23.18 10.86
N ASP A 507 11.84 -22.69 10.40
CA ASP A 507 12.50 -21.53 10.98
C ASP A 507 12.08 -20.21 10.29
N SER A 508 11.46 -20.29 9.10
CA SER A 508 10.88 -19.16 8.37
C SER A 508 9.35 -19.21 8.28
N SER A 509 8.74 -20.21 8.94
CA SER A 509 7.30 -20.37 8.94
C SER A 509 6.71 -20.62 10.33
N GLY A 510 5.48 -20.16 10.50
CA GLY A 510 4.71 -20.43 11.70
C GLY A 510 4.04 -21.80 11.66
N SER A 511 2.97 -21.96 12.44
CA SER A 511 2.12 -23.14 12.39
C SER A 511 1.46 -23.34 11.03
N GLY A 512 1.01 -24.57 10.74
CA GLY A 512 -0.01 -24.79 9.71
C GLY A 512 0.46 -24.70 8.24
N LEU A 513 1.68 -25.15 7.92
CA LEU A 513 2.21 -25.26 6.54
C LEU A 513 2.45 -23.92 5.83
N GLY A 514 2.74 -22.84 6.57
CA GLY A 514 3.21 -21.58 5.98
C GLY A 514 4.59 -21.73 5.32
N GLN A 515 4.98 -20.75 4.51
CA GLN A 515 6.29 -20.68 3.86
C GLN A 515 6.84 -19.27 3.98
N GLY A 516 8.03 -19.09 4.56
CA GLY A 516 8.75 -17.82 4.51
C GLY A 516 10.03 -17.92 3.71
N LEU A 517 10.33 -16.91 2.92
CA LEU A 517 11.59 -16.77 2.21
C LEU A 517 12.20 -15.43 2.61
N PHE A 518 13.40 -15.47 3.16
CA PHE A 518 14.22 -14.29 3.41
C PHE A 518 15.45 -14.37 2.52
N ILE A 519 15.73 -13.28 1.82
CA ILE A 519 16.88 -13.12 0.95
C ILE A 519 17.47 -11.76 1.26
N ASP A 520 18.76 -11.75 1.53
CA ASP A 520 19.64 -10.59 1.59
C ASP A 520 20.85 -10.96 0.71
N GLN A 521 21.20 -10.08 -0.24
CA GLN A 521 22.08 -10.39 -1.38
C GLN A 521 23.41 -9.66 -1.39
#